data_AF-A0A913YUN7-F1
#
_entry.id   AF-A0A913YUN7-F1
#
_cell.length_a   1.000
_cell.length_b   1.000
_cell.length_c   1.000
_cell.angle_alpha   90.00
_cell.angle_beta   90.00
_cell.angle_gamma   90.00
#
_symmetry.space_group_name_H-M   'P 1'
#
loop_
_entity.id
_entity.type
_entity.pdbx_description
1 polymer ?
#
loop_
_entity_poly.entity_id
_entity_poly.type
_entity_poly.pdbx_seq_one_letter_code
_entity_poly.pdbx_strand_id
1 'polypeptide(L)'
;MRKALVEAAFTFFVLLGIVQSSSASCGLSTLYADAGTSKILTSPNYPASYNPSVKCSWKIESRYNSLNVKLKIVSFDTTGTSGACTNETDNLDVFDGDDLVARYCGSNVPRNLTISTGNYLKLIFTSPSNKAKQVFKLEYMAVQDSYCGSISS
;
A
#
# COMPACT_ATOMS: atom_id res chain seq x y z
N MET A 1 12.17 -21.22 -4.10
CA MET A 1 12.43 -20.83 -5.51
C MET A 1 11.62 -19.63 -5.98
N ARG A 2 10.29 -19.56 -5.80
CA ARG A 2 9.47 -18.42 -6.26
C ARG A 2 9.72 -17.07 -5.53
N LYS A 3 10.02 -17.08 -4.21
CA LYS A 3 10.32 -15.85 -3.44
C LYS A 3 11.59 -15.13 -3.91
N ALA A 4 12.68 -15.87 -4.10
CA ALA A 4 13.96 -15.33 -4.54
C ALA A 4 13.91 -14.74 -5.96
N LEU A 5 13.13 -15.34 -6.87
CA LEU A 5 12.91 -14.81 -8.21
C LEU A 5 12.12 -13.49 -8.21
N VAL A 6 11.13 -13.35 -7.31
CA VAL A 6 10.35 -12.11 -7.14
C VAL A 6 11.20 -10.99 -6.55
N GLU A 7 12.07 -11.29 -5.59
CA GLU A 7 13.02 -10.31 -5.04
C GLU A 7 14.07 -9.90 -6.08
N ALA A 8 14.63 -10.84 -6.85
CA ALA A 8 15.61 -10.53 -7.90
C ALA A 8 15.01 -9.66 -9.02
N ALA A 9 13.79 -9.97 -9.48
CA ALA A 9 13.09 -9.15 -10.46
C ALA A 9 12.78 -7.74 -9.91
N PHE A 10 12.40 -7.66 -8.63
CA PHE A 10 12.14 -6.38 -7.96
C PHE A 10 13.40 -5.51 -7.88
N THR A 11 14.55 -6.07 -7.50
CA THR A 11 15.83 -5.34 -7.47
C THR A 11 16.21 -4.84 -8.87
N PHE A 12 15.95 -5.63 -9.91
CA PHE A 12 16.21 -5.23 -11.30
C PHE A 12 15.36 -4.01 -11.71
N PHE A 13 14.07 -3.99 -11.41
CA PHE A 13 13.20 -2.84 -11.72
C PHE A 13 13.55 -1.58 -10.91
N VAL A 14 14.06 -1.73 -9.70
CA VAL A 14 14.59 -0.62 -8.90
C VAL A 14 15.86 -0.04 -9.55
N LEU A 15 16.79 -0.90 -10.01
CA LEU A 15 18.01 -0.46 -10.71
C LEU A 15 17.72 0.23 -12.05
N LEU A 16 16.64 -0.17 -12.74
CA LEU A 16 16.17 0.49 -13.95
C LEU A 16 15.42 1.82 -13.70
N GLY A 17 15.21 2.20 -12.43
CA GLY A 17 14.49 3.43 -12.06
C GLY A 17 12.97 3.38 -12.31
N ILE A 18 12.42 2.19 -12.59
CA ILE A 18 10.99 2.00 -12.88
C ILE A 18 10.18 1.89 -11.58
N VAL A 19 10.83 1.45 -10.50
CA VAL A 19 10.24 1.35 -9.15
C VAL A 19 11.12 2.07 -8.13
N GLN A 20 10.55 3.00 -7.35
CA GLN A 20 11.25 3.67 -6.26
C GLN A 20 10.83 3.13 -4.89
N SER A 21 11.79 2.82 -4.02
CA SER A 21 11.49 2.53 -2.61
C SER A 21 11.23 3.83 -1.85
N SER A 22 10.06 3.95 -1.22
CA SER A 22 9.82 4.97 -0.20
C SER A 22 9.89 4.31 1.17
N SER A 23 10.99 4.56 1.89
CA SER A 23 11.06 4.24 3.32
C SER A 23 10.29 5.33 4.08
N ALA A 24 8.98 5.17 4.19
CA ALA A 24 8.17 6.06 5.00
C ALA A 24 8.38 5.69 6.47
N SER A 25 8.78 6.66 7.30
CA SER A 25 8.77 6.51 8.75
C SER A 25 7.35 6.17 9.20
N CYS A 26 7.21 5.27 10.18
CA CYS A 26 5.91 5.03 10.82
C CYS A 26 5.53 6.27 11.63
N GLY A 27 4.37 6.85 11.33
CA GLY A 27 3.89 8.09 11.93
C GLY A 27 2.94 8.81 10.98
N LEU A 28 2.71 10.11 11.20
CA LEU A 28 2.05 10.97 10.22
C LEU A 28 3.05 11.32 9.12
N SER A 29 2.76 10.93 7.89
CA SER A 29 3.63 11.23 6.74
C SER A 29 2.83 11.39 5.46
N THR A 30 3.23 12.35 4.63
CA THR A 30 2.71 12.52 3.26
C THR A 30 3.72 11.91 2.28
N LEU A 31 3.23 11.02 1.43
CA LEU A 31 3.98 10.37 0.36
C LEU A 31 3.43 10.86 -0.97
N TYR A 32 4.32 11.14 -1.91
CA TYR A 32 3.91 11.68 -3.21
C TYR A 32 3.91 10.58 -4.27
N ALA A 33 2.77 10.38 -4.92
CA ALA A 33 2.63 9.54 -6.10
C ALA A 33 2.94 10.35 -7.37
N ASP A 34 3.74 9.77 -8.26
CA ASP A 34 4.14 10.38 -9.53
C ASP A 34 3.51 9.60 -10.69
N ALA A 35 3.25 10.28 -11.81
CA ALA A 35 2.72 9.66 -13.01
C ALA A 35 3.81 8.83 -13.70
N GLY A 36 3.47 7.60 -14.13
CA GLY A 36 4.40 6.73 -14.85
C GLY A 36 5.53 6.13 -14.01
N THR A 37 5.64 6.46 -12.72
CA THR A 37 6.64 5.89 -11.80
C THR A 37 5.94 5.16 -10.67
N SER A 38 6.25 3.88 -10.53
CA SER A 38 5.73 3.07 -9.43
C SER A 38 6.57 3.25 -8.17
N LYS A 39 5.92 3.31 -7.02
CA LYS A 39 6.57 3.49 -5.72
C LYS A 39 6.13 2.45 -4.72
N ILE A 40 6.98 2.18 -3.74
CA ILE A 40 6.78 1.11 -2.78
C ILE A 40 6.69 1.66 -1.38
N LEU A 41 5.61 1.29 -0.68
CA LEU A 41 5.44 1.48 0.75
C LEU A 41 5.49 0.10 1.43
N THR A 42 6.34 -0.05 2.43
CA THR A 42 6.43 -1.30 3.20
C THR A 42 5.96 -1.10 4.62
N SER A 43 5.71 -2.20 5.31
CA SER A 43 5.58 -2.17 6.76
C SER A 43 6.83 -1.56 7.42
N PRO A 44 6.71 -1.00 8.62
CA PRO A 44 7.87 -0.56 9.40
C PRO A 44 8.85 -1.73 9.58
N ASN A 45 10.16 -1.43 9.57
CA ASN A 45 11.25 -2.40 9.71
C ASN A 45 11.36 -3.48 8.61
N TYR A 46 10.58 -3.40 7.53
CA TYR A 46 10.66 -4.36 6.43
C TYR A 46 12.11 -4.54 5.93
N PRO A 47 12.58 -5.77 5.66
CA PRO A 47 11.84 -7.05 5.64
C PRO A 47 11.71 -7.73 7.00
N ALA A 48 12.24 -7.16 8.08
CA ALA A 48 11.98 -7.65 9.43
C ALA A 48 10.55 -7.30 9.85
N SER A 49 10.07 -7.97 10.90
CA SER A 49 8.74 -7.69 11.45
C SER A 49 8.69 -6.28 12.05
N TYR A 50 7.55 -5.60 11.89
CA TYR A 50 7.29 -4.35 12.59
C TYR A 50 7.20 -4.58 14.10
N ASN A 51 7.48 -3.53 14.87
CA ASN A 51 7.31 -3.55 16.32
C ASN A 51 5.82 -3.70 16.67
N PRO A 52 5.50 -4.37 17.79
CA PRO A 52 4.13 -4.40 18.30
C PRO A 52 3.66 -3.00 18.71
N SER A 53 2.35 -2.84 18.88
CA SER A 53 1.73 -1.60 19.37
C SER A 53 2.02 -0.35 18.51
N VAL A 54 2.09 -0.51 17.19
CA VAL A 54 2.34 0.59 16.25
C VAL A 54 1.05 1.10 15.61
N LYS A 55 1.00 2.41 15.37
CA LYS A 55 -0.02 3.07 14.56
C LYS A 55 0.65 4.01 13.56
N CYS A 56 0.65 3.65 12.29
CA CYS A 56 1.22 4.46 11.22
C CYS A 56 0.10 5.07 10.37
N SER A 57 0.28 6.29 9.89
CA SER A 57 -0.71 7.02 9.09
C SER A 57 -0.05 7.71 7.90
N TRP A 58 -0.23 7.14 6.71
CA TRP A 58 0.34 7.69 5.48
C TRP A 58 -0.76 8.31 4.62
N LYS A 59 -0.57 9.56 4.19
CA LYS A 59 -1.35 10.16 3.10
C LYS A 59 -0.56 9.99 1.81
N ILE A 60 -1.04 9.15 0.89
CA ILE A 60 -0.47 9.04 -0.45
C ILE A 60 -1.21 10.02 -1.35
N GLU A 61 -0.53 11.04 -1.82
CA GLU A 61 -1.10 12.14 -2.60
C GLU A 61 -0.42 12.25 -3.96
N SER A 62 -1.21 12.37 -5.03
CA SER A 62 -0.70 12.65 -6.35
C SER A 62 -0.05 14.04 -6.38
N ARG A 63 1.13 14.16 -7.00
CA ARG A 63 1.73 15.49 -7.29
C ARG A 63 0.90 16.31 -8.29
N TYR A 64 -0.01 15.67 -8.98
CA TYR A 64 -0.89 16.27 -9.97
C TYR A 64 -2.32 16.16 -9.46
N ASN A 65 -2.94 17.29 -9.09
CA ASN A 65 -4.30 17.30 -8.52
C ASN A 65 -5.37 16.73 -9.46
N SER A 66 -5.08 16.62 -10.77
CA SER A 66 -5.94 16.03 -11.78
C SER A 66 -5.79 14.52 -11.94
N LEU A 67 -4.86 13.88 -11.21
CA LEU A 67 -4.61 12.44 -11.28
C LEU A 67 -4.99 11.75 -9.97
N ASN A 68 -5.48 10.53 -10.12
CA ASN A 68 -5.88 9.65 -9.04
C ASN A 68 -4.69 8.85 -8.54
N VAL A 69 -4.78 8.33 -7.31
CA VAL A 69 -3.81 7.41 -6.73
C VAL A 69 -4.28 5.99 -6.95
N LYS A 70 -3.44 5.20 -7.61
CA LYS A 70 -3.61 3.74 -7.71
C LYS A 70 -2.76 3.07 -6.64
N LEU A 71 -3.37 2.22 -5.83
CA LEU A 71 -2.73 1.40 -4.79
C LEU A 71 -2.94 -0.08 -5.08
N LYS A 72 -1.89 -0.89 -4.88
CA LYS A 72 -1.89 -2.33 -5.08
C LYS A 72 -1.20 -3.03 -3.92
N ILE A 73 -1.81 -4.10 -3.42
CA ILE A 73 -1.17 -4.99 -2.46
C ILE A 73 -0.24 -5.96 -3.19
N VAL A 74 1.06 -5.87 -2.93
CA VAL A 74 2.08 -6.76 -3.53
C VAL A 74 2.22 -8.03 -2.69
N SER A 75 2.40 -7.85 -1.38
CA SER A 75 2.42 -8.93 -0.39
C SER A 75 1.85 -8.40 0.91
N PHE A 76 1.09 -9.24 1.59
CA PHE A 76 0.47 -8.86 2.85
C PHE A 76 0.41 -10.10 3.72
N ASP A 77 1.07 -10.02 4.86
CA ASP A 77 1.15 -11.09 5.81
C ASP A 77 1.12 -10.43 7.18
N THR A 78 0.00 -10.55 7.86
CA THR A 78 -0.28 -9.88 9.12
C THR A 78 -1.12 -10.81 9.99
N THR A 79 -1.39 -10.45 11.24
CA THR A 79 -2.27 -11.27 12.09
C THR A 79 -3.75 -11.16 11.68
N GLY A 80 -4.53 -12.15 12.08
CA GLY A 80 -5.98 -12.22 11.81
C GLY A 80 -6.36 -13.18 10.69
N THR A 81 -7.66 -13.28 10.48
CA THR A 81 -8.26 -14.09 9.42
C THR A 81 -8.75 -13.15 8.34
N SER A 82 -8.26 -13.32 7.10
CA SER A 82 -8.65 -12.45 5.98
C SER A 82 -10.17 -12.44 5.79
N GLY A 83 -10.75 -11.24 5.72
CA GLY A 83 -12.21 -11.03 5.68
C GLY A 83 -12.91 -11.00 7.05
N ALA A 84 -12.21 -11.35 8.14
CA ALA A 84 -12.71 -11.32 9.51
C ALA A 84 -11.75 -10.54 10.42
N CYS A 85 -11.49 -9.28 10.04
CA CYS A 85 -10.62 -8.37 10.77
C CYS A 85 -11.31 -7.87 12.04
N THR A 86 -10.57 -7.82 13.15
CA THR A 86 -11.08 -7.34 14.44
C THR A 86 -10.17 -6.27 15.01
N ASN A 87 -10.58 -5.63 16.11
CA ASN A 87 -9.76 -4.63 16.79
C ASN A 87 -8.51 -5.22 17.46
N GLU A 88 -8.38 -6.55 17.50
CA GLU A 88 -7.25 -7.28 18.09
C GLU A 88 -6.25 -7.77 17.04
N THR A 89 -6.59 -7.64 15.74
CA THR A 89 -5.72 -8.02 14.63
C THR A 89 -4.91 -6.83 14.12
N ASP A 90 -3.84 -7.13 13.40
CA ASP A 90 -3.13 -6.12 12.62
C ASP A 90 -4.01 -5.72 11.42
N ASN A 91 -4.29 -4.43 11.30
CA ASN A 91 -5.20 -3.91 10.28
C ASN A 91 -4.52 -2.83 9.45
N LEU A 92 -4.66 -2.93 8.13
CA LEU A 92 -4.41 -1.84 7.19
C LEU A 92 -5.76 -1.32 6.68
N ASP A 93 -6.11 -0.12 7.11
CA ASP A 93 -7.28 0.61 6.65
C ASP A 93 -6.90 1.53 5.50
N VAL A 94 -7.69 1.51 4.44
CA VAL A 94 -7.54 2.37 3.27
C VAL A 94 -8.76 3.26 3.15
N PHE A 95 -8.52 4.56 3.21
CA PHE A 95 -9.54 5.60 3.08
C PHE A 95 -9.36 6.35 1.75
N ASP A 96 -10.47 6.62 1.09
CA ASP A 96 -10.57 7.54 -0.05
C ASP A 96 -11.31 8.78 0.43
N GLY A 97 -10.60 9.90 0.56
CA GLY A 97 -11.09 11.00 1.38
C GLY A 97 -11.29 10.58 2.85
N ASP A 98 -12.51 10.76 3.34
CA ASP A 98 -12.95 10.35 4.68
C ASP A 98 -13.63 8.97 4.71
N ASP A 99 -13.88 8.37 3.54
CA ASP A 99 -14.60 7.11 3.42
C ASP A 99 -13.67 5.92 3.55
N LEU A 100 -14.00 4.98 4.45
CA LEU A 100 -13.27 3.71 4.58
C LEU A 100 -13.66 2.78 3.42
N VAL A 101 -12.79 2.65 2.41
CA VAL A 101 -13.05 1.85 1.21
C VAL A 101 -12.53 0.42 1.33
N ALA A 102 -11.55 0.15 2.20
CA ALA A 102 -11.07 -1.19 2.46
C ALA A 102 -10.40 -1.35 3.83
N ARG A 103 -10.48 -2.56 4.39
CA ARG A 103 -9.73 -3.00 5.57
C ARG A 103 -9.10 -4.37 5.29
N TYR A 104 -7.80 -4.48 5.54
CA TYR A 104 -7.02 -5.70 5.27
C TYR A 104 -6.35 -6.24 6.53
N CYS A 105 -6.43 -7.55 6.73
CA CYS A 105 -5.77 -8.31 7.80
C CYS A 105 -5.51 -9.76 7.34
N GLY A 106 -4.73 -10.52 8.11
CA GLY A 106 -4.32 -11.88 7.76
C GLY A 106 -3.33 -11.92 6.60
N SER A 107 -3.30 -13.03 5.86
CA SER A 107 -2.33 -13.29 4.79
C SER A 107 -2.93 -13.59 3.41
N ASN A 108 -4.24 -13.85 3.35
CA ASN A 108 -4.97 -14.20 2.12
C ASN A 108 -5.86 -13.04 1.68
N VAL A 109 -5.29 -11.84 1.56
CA VAL A 109 -6.02 -10.65 1.12
C VAL A 109 -6.11 -10.59 -0.41
N PRO A 110 -7.21 -10.07 -0.98
CA PRO A 110 -7.32 -9.83 -2.41
C PRO A 110 -6.20 -8.87 -2.86
N ARG A 111 -5.46 -9.23 -3.92
CA ARG A 111 -4.45 -8.33 -4.53
C ARG A 111 -5.11 -7.29 -5.45
N ASN A 112 -6.30 -6.84 -5.06
CA ASN A 112 -7.12 -5.95 -5.85
C ASN A 112 -6.47 -4.56 -5.93
N LEU A 113 -6.76 -3.89 -7.03
CA LEU A 113 -6.34 -2.51 -7.25
C LEU A 113 -7.37 -1.59 -6.59
N THR A 114 -6.92 -0.66 -5.78
CA THR A 114 -7.72 0.47 -5.32
C THR A 114 -7.31 1.69 -6.12
N ILE A 115 -8.28 2.42 -6.68
CA ILE A 115 -8.05 3.69 -7.38
C ILE A 115 -8.89 4.72 -6.61
N SER A 116 -8.26 5.79 -6.13
CA SER A 116 -8.98 6.86 -5.44
C SER A 116 -9.91 7.61 -6.39
N THR A 117 -11.02 8.14 -5.89
CA THR A 117 -11.88 9.09 -6.61
C THR A 117 -11.24 10.47 -6.63
N GLY A 118 -10.50 10.83 -5.58
CA GLY A 118 -9.74 12.08 -5.48
C GLY A 118 -8.27 11.93 -5.85
N ASN A 119 -7.46 12.92 -5.48
CA ASN A 119 -6.01 12.94 -5.70
C ASN A 119 -5.21 12.26 -4.57
N TYR A 120 -5.85 11.64 -3.59
CA TYR A 120 -5.14 10.99 -2.48
C TYR A 120 -5.88 9.77 -1.90
N LEU A 121 -5.10 8.89 -1.26
CA LEU A 121 -5.58 7.87 -0.33
C LEU A 121 -4.94 8.09 1.04
N LYS A 122 -5.66 7.80 2.11
CA LYS A 122 -5.12 7.75 3.48
C LYS A 122 -5.06 6.31 3.96
N LEU A 123 -3.88 5.89 4.38
CA LEU A 123 -3.61 4.54 4.85
C LEU A 123 -3.33 4.60 6.35
N ILE A 124 -4.07 3.83 7.14
CA ILE A 124 -3.82 3.69 8.58
C ILE A 124 -3.49 2.24 8.88
N PHE A 125 -2.25 1.99 9.30
CA PHE A 125 -1.85 0.67 9.79
C PHE A 125 -1.85 0.67 11.32
N THR A 126 -2.58 -0.27 11.92
CA THR A 126 -2.66 -0.46 13.38
C THR A 126 -2.29 -1.89 13.74
N SER A 127 -1.31 -2.06 14.63
CA SER A 127 -0.94 -3.33 15.24
C SER A 127 -1.19 -3.26 16.75
N PRO A 128 -2.32 -3.75 17.25
CA PRO A 128 -2.69 -3.66 18.68
C PRO A 128 -1.99 -4.71 19.54
N SER A 129 -1.46 -5.78 18.92
CA SER A 129 -0.94 -6.93 19.64
C SER A 129 0.50 -6.72 20.11
N ASN A 130 0.86 -7.36 21.23
CA ASN A 130 2.23 -7.50 21.74
C ASN A 130 3.06 -8.56 20.99
N LYS A 131 2.51 -9.15 19.92
CA LYS A 131 3.17 -10.17 19.11
C LYS A 131 3.63 -9.52 17.80
N ALA A 132 4.94 -9.37 17.62
CA ALA A 132 5.48 -9.02 16.31
C ALA A 132 5.17 -10.15 15.33
N LYS A 133 4.29 -9.91 14.35
CA LYS A 133 3.99 -10.88 13.30
C LYS A 133 3.82 -10.23 11.93
N GLN A 134 4.80 -10.50 11.07
CA GLN A 134 4.75 -10.50 9.61
C GLN A 134 4.80 -9.11 8.95
N VAL A 135 4.87 -9.05 7.61
CA VAL A 135 5.28 -7.89 6.81
C VAL A 135 4.28 -7.59 5.69
N PHE A 136 4.21 -6.33 5.26
CA PHE A 136 3.47 -5.98 4.05
C PHE A 136 4.29 -5.09 3.11
N LYS A 137 3.91 -5.15 1.83
CA LYS A 137 4.46 -4.35 0.74
C LYS A 137 3.32 -3.92 -0.17
N LEU A 138 3.23 -2.61 -0.37
CA LEU A 138 2.26 -1.94 -1.21
C LEU A 138 2.99 -1.25 -2.35
N GLU A 139 2.32 -1.16 -3.48
CA GLU A 139 2.76 -0.45 -4.66
C GLU A 139 1.76 0.66 -4.97
N TYR A 140 2.25 1.87 -5.25
CA TYR A 140 1.40 3.02 -5.56
C TYR A 140 1.98 3.91 -6.65
N MET A 141 1.11 4.57 -7.41
CA MET A 141 1.49 5.54 -8.44
C MET A 141 0.32 6.48 -8.75
N ALA A 142 0.60 7.60 -9.43
CA ALA A 142 -0.45 8.46 -9.96
C ALA A 142 -0.90 7.94 -11.33
N VAL A 143 -2.20 7.89 -11.56
CA VAL A 143 -2.82 7.45 -12.81
C VAL A 143 -3.90 8.45 -13.24
N GLN A 144 -4.08 8.59 -14.55
CA GLN A 144 -5.26 9.27 -15.07
C GLN A 144 -6.43 8.30 -14.99
N ASP A 145 -7.57 8.73 -14.44
CA ASP A 145 -8.78 7.92 -14.52
C ASP A 145 -9.12 7.67 -16.00
N SER A 146 -9.03 6.42 -16.43
CA SER A 146 -9.26 6.02 -17.81
C SER A 146 -10.75 5.97 -18.20
N TYR A 147 -11.65 6.51 -17.37
CA TYR A 147 -13.09 6.50 -17.65
C TYR A 147 -13.54 7.40 -18.82
N CYS A 148 -12.67 8.22 -19.41
CA CYS A 148 -13.02 9.08 -20.55
C CYS A 148 -12.07 8.87 -21.75
N GLY A 149 -12.27 7.77 -22.47
CA GLY A 149 -11.50 7.46 -23.68
C GLY A 149 -12.10 6.41 -24.62
N SER A 150 -13.23 5.79 -24.26
CA SER A 150 -13.94 4.87 -25.17
C SER A 150 -14.99 5.65 -25.97
N ILE A 151 -14.53 6.45 -26.93
CA ILE A 151 -15.34 6.76 -28.13
C ILE A 151 -14.54 6.18 -29.29
N SER A 152 -14.75 4.89 -29.58
CA SER A 152 -14.41 4.33 -30.89
C SER A 152 -15.67 4.36 -31.74
N SER A 153 -15.67 5.32 -32.66
CA SER A 153 -16.34 5.39 -33.96
C SER A 153 -17.32 4.27 -34.34
#